data_AF-A0A6L3SN68-F1
#
_entry.id   AF-A0A6L3SN68-F1
#
_cell.length_a   1.000
_cell.length_b   1.000
_cell.length_c   1.000
_cell.angle_alpha   90.00
_cell.angle_beta   90.00
_cell.angle_gamma   90.00
#
_symmetry.space_group_name_H-M   'P 1'
#
loop_
_entity.id
_entity.type
_entity.pdbx_description
1 polymer ?
#
loop_
_entity_poly.entity_id
_entity_poly.type
_entity_poly.pdbx_seq_one_letter_code
_entity_poly.pdbx_strand_id
1 'polypeptide(L)'
;MTARTCRAPGCGARTTRYGRFCSTHKSRSRRHGHPEQKAITKADLRPFVKLVQARIEKNQGNPAWDLCEARWCALVSHAQRLVTARHAGQAGSRFERIAAQEIVKLAANVEASVVMETTFAMFLLENEQPRRFRSDASFRFQLVRRLRGLSEVNAGVWFNAATGKTKRAYRELAPSRLLKKSASGGR
;
A
#
# COMPACT_ATOMS: atom_id res chain seq x y z
N MET A 1 27.40 -25.00 13.59
CA MET A 1 26.09 -24.32 13.43
C MET A 1 25.62 -24.47 11.99
N THR A 2 24.50 -25.18 11.75
CA THR A 2 23.97 -25.38 10.39
C THR A 2 23.40 -24.08 9.84
N ALA A 3 23.91 -23.66 8.67
CA ALA A 3 23.40 -22.50 7.96
C ALA A 3 21.99 -22.81 7.46
N ARG A 4 20.99 -22.03 7.88
CA ARG A 4 19.64 -22.11 7.30
C ARG A 4 19.63 -21.41 5.94
N THR A 5 18.94 -22.02 4.98
CA THR A 5 18.72 -21.47 3.64
C THR A 5 17.39 -20.70 3.58
N CYS A 6 17.30 -19.79 2.62
CA CYS A 6 16.12 -18.96 2.42
C CYS A 6 14.90 -19.81 2.04
N ARG A 7 13.76 -19.60 2.70
CA ARG A 7 12.51 -20.31 2.36
C ARG A 7 11.75 -19.73 1.16
N ALA A 8 12.40 -18.90 0.35
CA ALA A 8 11.76 -18.40 -0.88
C ALA A 8 11.99 -19.46 -1.97
N PRO A 9 10.97 -19.84 -2.75
CA PRO A 9 11.13 -20.82 -3.82
C PRO A 9 12.33 -20.50 -4.72
N GLY A 10 13.15 -21.52 -4.99
CA GLY A 10 14.36 -21.39 -5.83
C GLY A 10 15.52 -20.58 -5.22
N CYS A 11 15.45 -20.15 -3.95
CA CYS A 11 16.50 -19.34 -3.34
C CYS A 11 17.44 -20.17 -2.44
N GLY A 12 18.69 -20.34 -2.86
CA GLY A 12 19.74 -21.02 -2.09
C GLY A 12 20.50 -20.14 -1.07
N ALA A 13 20.17 -18.85 -0.96
CA ALA A 13 20.93 -17.92 -0.13
C ALA A 13 20.82 -18.23 1.37
N ARG A 14 21.89 -17.95 2.12
CA ARG A 14 21.92 -18.14 3.59
C ARG A 14 21.03 -17.13 4.32
N THR A 15 20.45 -17.54 5.43
CA THR A 15 19.70 -16.68 6.36
C THR A 15 20.43 -16.53 7.69
N THR A 16 19.99 -15.57 8.52
CA THR A 16 20.44 -15.47 9.91
C THR A 16 19.91 -16.65 10.72
N ARG A 17 20.50 -16.93 11.90
CA ARG A 17 20.12 -18.05 12.78
C ARG A 17 18.59 -18.20 12.99
N TYR A 18 17.90 -17.07 13.11
CA TYR A 18 16.44 -17.02 13.35
C TYR A 18 15.63 -16.53 12.13
N GLY A 19 16.27 -16.31 10.97
CA GLY A 19 15.65 -15.72 9.79
C GLY A 19 14.96 -16.75 8.88
N ARG A 20 13.71 -16.48 8.50
CA ARG A 20 12.97 -17.26 7.48
C ARG A 20 13.46 -17.00 6.04
N PHE A 21 13.92 -15.79 5.77
CA PHE A 21 14.30 -15.32 4.44
C PHE A 21 15.68 -14.65 4.49
N CYS A 22 16.40 -14.66 3.36
CA CYS A 22 17.60 -13.84 3.18
C CYS A 22 17.25 -12.35 3.27
N SER A 23 18.24 -11.46 3.43
CA SER A 23 18.02 -10.01 3.56
C SER A 23 17.18 -9.44 2.41
N THR A 24 17.41 -9.90 1.18
CA THR A 24 16.67 -9.50 -0.03
C THR A 24 15.20 -9.91 0.04
N HIS A 25 14.90 -11.18 0.31
CA HIS A 25 13.52 -11.67 0.38
C HIS A 25 12.77 -11.16 1.60
N LYS A 26 13.47 -10.94 2.73
CA LYS A 26 12.93 -10.24 3.90
C LYS A 26 12.54 -8.81 3.56
N SER A 27 13.41 -8.07 2.86
CA SER A 27 13.13 -6.70 2.39
C SER A 27 11.97 -6.66 1.40
N ARG A 28 11.91 -7.61 0.46
CA ARG A 28 10.82 -7.67 -0.52
C ARG A 28 9.48 -8.00 0.14
N SER A 29 9.44 -9.01 1.00
CA SER A 29 8.25 -9.34 1.80
C SER A 29 7.79 -8.14 2.65
N ARG A 30 8.75 -7.40 3.23
CA ARG A 30 8.46 -6.19 4.00
C ARG A 30 7.83 -5.06 3.17
N ARG A 31 8.21 -4.92 1.89
CA ARG A 31 7.72 -3.85 1.00
C ARG A 31 6.49 -4.22 0.19
N HIS A 32 6.31 -5.50 -0.09
CA HIS A 32 5.38 -5.98 -1.11
C HIS A 32 4.44 -7.08 -0.60
N GLY A 33 4.48 -7.42 0.69
CA GLY A 33 3.59 -8.40 1.31
C GLY A 33 3.96 -9.86 1.06
N HIS A 34 4.83 -10.16 0.08
CA HIS A 34 5.30 -11.52 -0.23
C HIS A 34 6.76 -11.51 -0.73
N PRO A 35 7.59 -12.52 -0.40
CA PRO A 35 8.99 -12.61 -0.85
C PRO A 35 9.16 -12.71 -2.38
N GLU A 36 8.13 -13.04 -3.13
CA GLU A 36 8.19 -13.12 -4.61
C GLU A 36 7.28 -12.11 -5.31
N GLN A 37 6.63 -11.21 -4.56
CA GLN A 37 5.78 -10.20 -5.15
C GLN A 37 6.63 -9.18 -5.92
N LYS A 38 6.26 -8.96 -7.18
CA LYS A 38 6.78 -7.84 -8.00
C LYS A 38 5.94 -6.58 -7.73
N ALA A 39 6.57 -5.41 -7.84
CA ALA A 39 5.84 -4.16 -7.66
C ALA A 39 4.82 -3.97 -8.80
N ILE A 40 3.62 -3.47 -8.47
CA ILE A 40 2.68 -2.93 -9.45
C ILE A 40 3.08 -1.47 -9.72
N THR A 41 3.42 -1.19 -10.97
CA THR A 41 3.87 0.15 -11.41
C THR A 41 2.71 1.02 -11.86
N LYS A 42 2.97 2.32 -12.06
CA LYS A 42 1.97 3.23 -12.66
C LYS A 42 1.64 2.81 -14.11
N ALA A 43 2.64 2.29 -14.84
CA ALA A 43 2.45 1.81 -16.20
C ALA A 43 1.52 0.59 -16.25
N ASP A 44 1.70 -0.35 -15.31
CA ASP A 44 0.83 -1.52 -15.17
C ASP A 44 -0.63 -1.14 -14.93
N LEU A 45 -0.87 -0.10 -14.12
CA LEU A 45 -2.21 0.29 -13.71
C LEU A 45 -2.91 1.23 -14.69
N ARG A 46 -2.16 1.91 -15.56
CA ARG A 46 -2.67 2.89 -16.54
C ARG A 46 -3.85 2.37 -17.38
N PRO A 47 -3.83 1.17 -17.99
CA PRO A 47 -4.97 0.69 -18.77
C PRO A 47 -6.23 0.53 -17.91
N PHE A 48 -6.10 0.04 -16.68
CA PHE A 48 -7.22 -0.15 -15.75
C PHE A 48 -7.81 1.18 -15.25
N VAL A 49 -6.96 2.19 -15.01
CA VAL A 49 -7.44 3.55 -14.68
C VAL A 49 -8.27 4.11 -15.82
N LYS A 50 -7.83 3.96 -17.08
CA LYS A 50 -8.62 4.40 -18.25
C LYS A 50 -9.97 3.71 -18.34
N LEU A 51 -10.03 2.40 -18.08
CA LEU A 51 -11.29 1.66 -18.06
C LEU A 51 -12.24 2.17 -16.98
N VAL A 52 -11.73 2.45 -15.79
CA VAL A 52 -12.52 3.01 -14.68
C VAL A 52 -13.04 4.40 -15.04
N GLN A 53 -12.18 5.28 -15.57
CA GLN A 53 -12.57 6.63 -15.99
C GLN A 53 -13.68 6.59 -17.05
N ALA A 54 -13.50 5.77 -18.10
CA ALA A 54 -14.53 5.58 -19.12
C ALA A 54 -15.84 5.01 -18.55
N ARG A 55 -15.77 4.14 -17.53
CA ARG A 55 -16.95 3.59 -16.86
C ARG A 55 -17.69 4.66 -16.06
N ILE A 56 -16.97 5.51 -15.32
CA ILE A 56 -17.54 6.62 -14.54
C ILE A 56 -18.20 7.62 -15.50
N GLU A 57 -17.50 8.02 -16.56
CA GLU A 57 -18.01 8.95 -17.57
C GLU A 57 -19.28 8.42 -18.25
N LYS A 58 -19.32 7.14 -18.62
CA LYS A 58 -20.52 6.52 -19.20
C LYS A 58 -21.70 6.45 -18.22
N ASN A 59 -21.45 6.53 -16.91
CA ASN A 59 -22.46 6.32 -15.85
C ASN A 59 -22.40 7.43 -14.80
N GLN A 60 -22.29 8.69 -15.21
CA GLN A 60 -22.09 9.82 -14.29
C GLN A 60 -23.19 9.93 -13.22
N GLY A 61 -24.45 9.66 -13.58
CA GLY A 61 -25.59 9.70 -12.64
C GLY A 61 -25.73 8.48 -11.72
N ASN A 62 -24.72 7.60 -11.63
CA ASN A 62 -24.80 6.42 -10.77
C ASN A 62 -24.57 6.82 -9.30
N PRO A 63 -25.55 6.59 -8.39
CA PRO A 63 -25.44 6.97 -6.97
C PRO A 63 -24.32 6.24 -6.21
N ALA A 64 -23.74 5.20 -6.80
CA ALA A 64 -22.56 4.54 -6.23
C ALA A 64 -21.36 5.49 -6.10
N TRP A 65 -21.22 6.49 -6.97
CA TRP A 65 -20.11 7.45 -6.91
C TRP A 65 -20.19 8.33 -5.66
N ASP A 66 -21.36 8.90 -5.39
CA ASP A 66 -21.62 9.69 -4.18
C ASP A 66 -21.41 8.86 -2.92
N LEU A 67 -21.85 7.59 -2.93
CA LEU A 67 -21.62 6.68 -1.82
C LEU A 67 -20.12 6.42 -1.58
N CYS A 68 -19.33 6.25 -2.65
CA CYS A 68 -17.89 6.04 -2.53
C CYS A 68 -17.18 7.29 -2.00
N GLU A 69 -17.56 8.47 -2.47
CA GLU A 69 -17.03 9.74 -1.99
C GLU A 69 -17.40 9.97 -0.52
N ALA A 70 -18.66 9.76 -0.14
CA ALA A 70 -19.11 9.86 1.25
C ALA A 70 -18.34 8.91 2.19
N ARG A 71 -18.07 7.67 1.74
CA ARG A 71 -17.23 6.71 2.49
C ARG A 71 -15.79 7.19 2.64
N TRP A 72 -15.21 7.78 1.59
CA TRP A 72 -13.89 8.38 1.65
C TRP A 72 -13.85 9.54 2.66
N CYS A 73 -14.81 10.47 2.58
CA CYS A 73 -14.93 11.60 3.51
C CYS A 73 -15.09 11.15 4.97
N ALA A 74 -15.90 10.11 5.21
CA ALA A 74 -16.06 9.51 6.53
C ALA A 74 -14.74 8.92 7.07
N LEU A 75 -13.97 8.24 6.20
CA LEU A 75 -12.66 7.68 6.54
C LEU A 75 -11.65 8.78 6.88
N VAL A 76 -11.58 9.85 6.08
CA VAL A 76 -10.71 11.01 6.32
C VAL A 76 -11.08 11.69 7.64
N SER A 77 -12.37 11.89 7.89
CA SER A 77 -12.87 12.50 9.12
C SER A 77 -12.50 11.68 10.35
N HIS A 78 -12.62 10.35 10.26
CA HIS A 78 -12.17 9.45 11.32
C HIS A 78 -10.65 9.52 11.55
N ALA A 79 -9.86 9.52 10.47
CA ALA A 79 -8.41 9.65 10.56
C ALA A 79 -7.99 10.98 11.21
N GLN A 80 -8.66 12.09 10.87
CA GLN A 80 -8.39 13.39 11.48
C GLN A 80 -8.65 13.38 12.99
N ARG A 81 -9.76 12.76 13.44
CA ARG A 81 -10.04 12.60 14.88
C ARG A 81 -8.92 11.83 15.60
N LEU A 82 -8.41 10.77 15.01
CA LEU A 82 -7.30 9.99 15.59
C LEU A 82 -5.99 10.80 15.67
N VAL A 83 -5.73 11.66 14.69
CA VAL A 83 -4.56 12.55 14.71
C VAL A 83 -4.72 13.64 15.78
N THR A 84 -5.89 14.29 15.87
CA THR A 84 -6.19 15.32 16.87
C THR A 84 -6.13 14.76 18.30
N ALA A 85 -6.72 13.59 18.55
CA ALA A 85 -6.67 12.90 19.84
C ALA A 85 -5.23 12.72 20.35
N ARG A 86 -4.30 12.40 19.45
CA ARG A 86 -2.88 12.30 19.81
C ARG A 86 -2.26 13.64 20.21
N HIS A 87 -2.59 14.72 19.50
CA HIS A 87 -2.11 16.06 19.84
C HIS A 87 -2.64 16.50 21.22
N ALA A 88 -3.85 16.07 21.59
CA ALA A 88 -4.43 16.24 22.92
C ALA A 88 -3.88 15.27 23.99
N GLY A 89 -2.82 14.49 23.69
CA GLY A 89 -2.17 13.60 24.65
C GLY A 89 -2.88 12.26 24.91
N GLN A 90 -3.93 11.93 24.16
CA GLN A 90 -4.68 10.69 24.39
C GLN A 90 -3.90 9.44 23.95
N ALA A 91 -3.96 8.39 24.77
CA ALA A 91 -3.39 7.09 24.46
C ALA A 91 -4.17 6.41 23.32
N GLY A 92 -3.46 5.67 22.47
CA GLY A 92 -4.08 4.97 21.35
C GLY A 92 -3.12 4.11 20.55
N SER A 93 -3.66 3.26 19.68
CA SER A 93 -2.87 2.33 18.87
C SER A 93 -1.88 3.07 17.99
N ARG A 94 -0.59 2.72 18.15
CA ARG A 94 0.49 3.26 17.30
C ARG A 94 0.22 3.00 15.82
N PHE A 95 -0.31 1.82 15.48
CA PHE A 95 -0.55 1.40 14.10
C PHE A 95 -1.69 2.18 13.46
N GLU A 96 -2.81 2.34 14.17
CA GLU A 96 -3.95 3.14 13.70
C GLU A 96 -3.56 4.59 13.52
N ARG A 97 -2.77 5.14 14.45
CA ARG A 97 -2.26 6.51 14.32
C ARG A 97 -1.42 6.70 13.06
N ILE A 98 -0.52 5.76 12.76
CA ILE A 98 0.30 5.86 11.54
C ILE A 98 -0.57 5.75 10.29
N ALA A 99 -1.55 4.83 10.28
CA ALA A 99 -2.49 4.73 9.16
C ALA A 99 -3.29 6.02 8.97
N ALA A 100 -3.81 6.58 10.07
CA ALA A 100 -4.55 7.84 10.07
C ALA A 100 -3.71 9.01 9.53
N GLN A 101 -2.45 9.13 9.95
CA GLN A 101 -1.53 10.14 9.41
C GLN A 101 -1.33 10.01 7.90
N GLU A 102 -1.24 8.79 7.37
CA GLU A 102 -1.07 8.58 5.94
C GLU A 102 -2.37 8.86 5.16
N ILE A 103 -3.54 8.57 5.73
CA ILE A 103 -4.85 8.93 5.14
C ILE A 103 -5.02 10.44 5.09
N VAL A 104 -4.75 11.16 6.18
CA VAL A 104 -4.85 12.63 6.24
C VAL A 104 -3.90 13.27 5.23
N LYS A 105 -2.65 12.80 5.16
CA LYS A 105 -1.70 13.28 4.13
C LYS A 105 -2.19 13.03 2.71
N LEU A 106 -2.79 11.87 2.45
CA LEU A 106 -3.30 11.55 1.13
C LEU A 106 -4.45 12.50 0.76
N ALA A 107 -5.42 12.68 1.66
CA ALA A 107 -6.56 13.56 1.46
C ALA A 107 -6.17 15.03 1.28
N ALA A 108 -5.11 15.49 1.95
CA ALA A 108 -4.62 16.86 1.83
C ALA A 108 -3.91 17.16 0.49
N ASN A 109 -3.55 16.14 -0.30
CA ASN A 109 -2.70 16.32 -1.49
C ASN A 109 -3.28 15.65 -2.76
N VAL A 110 -4.39 14.93 -2.65
CA VAL A 110 -4.93 14.11 -3.73
C VAL A 110 -6.45 14.14 -3.69
N GLU A 111 -7.06 14.49 -4.81
CA GLU A 111 -8.51 14.47 -5.00
C GLU A 111 -9.13 13.10 -4.71
N ALA A 112 -10.33 13.10 -4.13
CA ALA A 112 -11.07 11.87 -3.79
C ALA A 112 -11.28 10.98 -5.03
N SER A 113 -11.60 11.58 -6.18
CA SER A 113 -11.78 10.89 -7.46
C SER A 113 -10.54 10.08 -7.84
N VAL A 114 -9.34 10.64 -7.74
CA VAL A 114 -8.09 9.97 -8.08
C VAL A 114 -7.79 8.80 -7.14
N VAL A 115 -8.12 8.94 -5.85
CA VAL A 115 -8.03 7.84 -4.87
C VAL A 115 -8.99 6.70 -5.22
N MET A 116 -10.24 7.03 -5.56
CA MET A 116 -11.27 6.07 -5.95
C MET A 116 -10.90 5.35 -7.24
N GLU A 117 -10.55 6.09 -8.30
CA GLU A 117 -10.11 5.53 -9.60
C GLU A 117 -8.94 4.58 -9.43
N THR A 118 -7.92 4.98 -8.66
CA THR A 118 -6.75 4.13 -8.40
C THR A 118 -7.13 2.87 -7.61
N THR A 119 -8.05 2.99 -6.65
CA THR A 119 -8.53 1.85 -5.86
C THR A 119 -9.30 0.87 -6.73
N PHE A 120 -10.25 1.35 -7.54
CA PHE A 120 -11.01 0.51 -8.47
C PHE A 120 -10.11 -0.13 -9.53
N ALA A 121 -9.13 0.60 -10.07
CA ALA A 121 -8.18 0.05 -11.01
C ALA A 121 -7.35 -1.09 -10.40
N MET A 122 -6.99 -1.00 -9.12
CA MET A 122 -6.29 -2.08 -8.41
C MET A 122 -7.16 -3.34 -8.27
N PHE A 123 -8.43 -3.18 -7.90
CA PHE A 123 -9.37 -4.29 -7.84
C PHE A 123 -9.66 -4.89 -9.21
N LEU A 124 -9.79 -4.07 -10.25
CA LEU A 124 -9.97 -4.55 -11.62
C LEU A 124 -8.74 -5.35 -12.10
N LEU A 125 -7.54 -4.86 -11.80
CA LEU A 125 -6.30 -5.58 -12.08
C LEU A 125 -6.22 -6.93 -11.33
N GLU A 126 -6.65 -6.97 -10.06
CA GLU A 126 -6.70 -8.22 -9.29
C GLU A 126 -7.69 -9.21 -9.90
N ASN A 127 -8.86 -8.74 -10.32
CA ASN A 127 -9.89 -9.56 -10.94
C ASN A 127 -9.45 -10.12 -12.30
N GLU A 128 -8.87 -9.28 -13.17
CA GLU A 128 -8.46 -9.72 -14.52
C GLU A 128 -7.14 -10.49 -14.52
N GLN A 129 -6.21 -10.15 -13.62
CA GLN A 129 -4.86 -10.72 -13.59
C GLN A 129 -4.47 -11.19 -12.17
N PRO A 130 -5.20 -12.14 -11.57
CA PRO A 130 -4.97 -12.56 -10.18
C PRO A 130 -3.55 -13.10 -9.94
N ARG A 131 -2.95 -13.75 -10.95
CA ARG A 131 -1.57 -14.28 -10.89
C ARG A 131 -0.50 -13.20 -10.68
N ARG A 132 -0.82 -11.92 -10.87
CA ARG A 132 0.09 -10.81 -10.56
C ARG A 132 0.24 -10.55 -9.07
N PHE A 133 -0.68 -11.04 -8.25
CA PHE A 133 -0.61 -10.98 -6.80
C PHE A 133 -0.32 -12.37 -6.25
N ARG A 134 0.75 -12.48 -5.46
CA ARG A 134 1.17 -13.78 -4.88
C ARG A 134 0.32 -14.22 -3.69
N SER A 135 -0.44 -13.29 -3.11
CA SER A 135 -1.34 -13.51 -1.99
C SER A 135 -2.20 -12.26 -1.73
N ASP A 136 -3.26 -12.39 -0.95
CA ASP A 136 -4.09 -11.26 -0.49
C ASP A 136 -3.26 -10.20 0.26
N ALA A 137 -2.28 -10.66 1.06
CA ALA A 137 -1.36 -9.77 1.73
C ALA A 137 -0.54 -8.98 0.70
N SER A 138 -0.10 -9.61 -0.39
CA SER A 138 0.60 -8.91 -1.45
C SER A 138 -0.29 -7.87 -2.14
N PHE A 139 -1.56 -8.19 -2.41
CA PHE A 139 -2.53 -7.24 -2.97
C PHE A 139 -2.70 -6.01 -2.08
N ARG A 140 -3.00 -6.19 -0.79
CA ARG A 140 -3.16 -5.09 0.18
C ARG A 140 -1.93 -4.19 0.25
N PHE A 141 -0.73 -4.77 0.19
CA PHE A 141 0.52 -3.99 0.17
C PHE A 141 0.69 -3.19 -1.11
N GLN A 142 0.35 -3.77 -2.27
CA GLN A 142 0.44 -3.06 -3.54
C GLN A 142 -0.61 -1.95 -3.62
N LEU A 143 -1.84 -2.18 -3.14
CA LEU A 143 -2.88 -1.15 -3.05
C LEU A 143 -2.41 0.04 -2.23
N VAL A 144 -1.98 -0.19 -0.99
CA VAL A 144 -1.47 0.88 -0.12
C VAL A 144 -0.26 1.57 -0.76
N ARG A 145 0.67 0.82 -1.34
CA ARG A 145 1.84 1.39 -2.02
C ARG A 145 1.41 2.29 -3.18
N ARG A 146 0.39 1.89 -3.95
CA ARG A 146 -0.08 2.66 -5.09
C ARG A 146 -0.77 3.95 -4.67
N LEU A 147 -1.61 3.90 -3.65
CA LEU A 147 -2.29 5.07 -3.09
C LEU A 147 -1.30 6.05 -2.43
N ARG A 148 -0.36 5.55 -1.62
CA ARG A 148 0.69 6.40 -1.04
C ARG A 148 1.60 7.05 -2.08
N GLY A 149 1.74 6.43 -3.24
CA GLY A 149 2.49 6.95 -4.38
C GLY A 149 1.72 7.96 -5.23
N LEU A 150 0.49 8.35 -4.83
CA LEU A 150 -0.25 9.44 -5.46
C LEU A 150 0.20 10.82 -4.94
N SER A 151 0.59 10.92 -3.67
CA SER A 151 1.13 12.16 -3.11
C SER A 151 2.66 12.21 -3.19
N GLU A 152 3.21 13.32 -3.70
CA GLU A 152 4.66 13.51 -3.82
C GLU A 152 5.36 13.69 -2.46
N VAL A 153 4.61 14.06 -1.42
CA VAL A 153 5.06 14.27 -0.03
C VAL A 153 5.68 13.02 0.62
N ASN A 154 5.41 11.83 0.07
CA ASN A 154 5.95 10.56 0.56
C ASN A 154 7.29 10.15 -0.05
N ALA A 155 7.80 10.91 -1.02
CA ALA A 155 9.08 10.64 -1.68
C ALA A 155 10.21 11.49 -1.05
N GLY A 156 11.14 10.82 -0.37
CA GLY A 156 12.47 11.41 -0.15
C GLY A 156 13.20 11.48 -1.48
N VAL A 157 13.79 12.62 -1.78
CA VAL A 157 14.63 12.81 -2.96
C VAL A 157 16.08 12.80 -2.50
N TRP A 158 16.91 11.90 -3.04
CA TRP A 158 18.35 11.98 -2.82
C TRP A 158 19.09 11.99 -4.15
N PHE A 159 20.12 12.82 -4.22
CA PHE A 159 21.01 12.88 -5.36
C PHE A 159 22.01 11.72 -5.29
N ASN A 160 22.06 10.88 -6.33
CA ASN A 160 23.06 9.81 -6.41
C ASN A 160 24.24 10.30 -7.27
N ALA A 161 25.29 10.80 -6.59
CA ALA A 161 26.48 11.37 -7.23
C ALA A 161 27.16 10.39 -8.21
N ALA A 162 27.14 9.08 -7.93
CA ALA A 162 27.75 8.07 -8.78
C ALA A 162 27.03 7.82 -10.11
N THR A 163 25.76 8.23 -10.23
CA THR A 163 24.96 8.02 -11.47
C THR A 163 24.47 9.32 -12.09
N GLY A 164 24.78 10.47 -11.48
CA GLY A 164 24.30 11.80 -11.91
C GLY A 164 22.76 11.96 -11.85
N LYS A 165 22.05 10.99 -11.25
CA LYS A 165 20.59 10.90 -11.29
C LYS A 165 20.00 11.13 -9.91
N THR A 166 19.00 12.00 -9.87
CA THR A 166 18.13 12.19 -8.72
C THR A 166 17.25 10.94 -8.53
N LYS A 167 17.43 10.22 -7.42
CA LYS A 167 16.66 9.02 -7.10
C LYS A 167 15.56 9.37 -6.10
N ARG A 168 14.31 9.01 -6.43
CA ARG A 168 13.14 9.11 -5.54
C ARG A 168 13.04 7.84 -4.70
N ALA A 169 12.99 7.97 -3.38
CA ALA A 169 12.80 6.87 -2.44
C ALA A 169 11.60 7.13 -1.53
N TYR A 170 10.59 6.28 -1.63
CA TYR A 170 9.42 6.36 -0.74
C TYR A 170 9.79 5.84 0.65
N ARG A 171 9.40 6.57 1.71
CA ARG A 171 9.61 6.10 3.08
C ARG A 171 8.85 4.79 3.29
N GLU A 172 9.59 3.71 3.55
CA GLU A 172 9.03 2.38 3.76
C GLU A 172 8.20 2.34 5.05
N LEU A 173 6.95 1.90 4.95
CA LEU A 173 6.16 1.52 6.13
C LEU A 173 6.40 0.05 6.44
N ALA A 174 6.62 -0.27 7.71
CA ALA A 174 6.74 -1.65 8.15
C ALA A 174 5.40 -2.41 8.04
N PRO A 175 5.40 -3.71 7.67
CA PRO A 175 4.23 -4.58 7.51
C PRO A 175 3.22 -4.56 8.64
N SER A 176 3.70 -4.46 9.88
CA SER A 176 2.86 -4.40 11.08
C SER A 176 1.93 -3.18 11.12
N ARG A 177 2.18 -2.20 10.25
CA ARG A 177 1.39 -0.96 10.15
C ARG A 177 0.24 -1.05 9.16
N LEU A 178 0.13 -2.15 8.40
CA LEU A 178 -0.86 -2.32 7.32
C LEU A 178 -1.90 -3.41 7.60
N LEU A 179 -1.68 -4.27 8.59
CA LEU A 179 -2.56 -5.38 8.94
C LEU A 179 -2.73 -5.43 10.46
N LYS A 180 -3.93 -5.15 10.97
CA LYS A 180 -4.38 -5.90 12.16
C LYS A 180 -4.53 -7.34 11.69
N LYS A 181 -3.95 -8.31 12.40
CA LYS A 181 -4.54 -9.64 12.38
C LYS A 181 -5.95 -9.44 12.94
N SER A 182 -6.97 -9.48 12.09
CA SER A 182 -8.32 -9.81 12.57
C SER A 182 -8.14 -11.12 13.31
N ALA A 183 -8.42 -11.13 14.61
CA ALA A 183 -8.51 -12.36 15.36
C ALA A 183 -9.70 -13.12 14.77
N SER A 184 -9.43 -14.00 13.80
CA SER A 184 -10.35 -15.06 13.44
C SER A 184 -10.47 -15.97 14.65
N GLY A 185 -11.69 -16.07 15.17
CA GLY A 185 -12.04 -16.90 16.31
C GLY A 185 -11.49 -18.31 16.19
N GLY A 186 -10.85 -18.76 17.27
CA GLY A 186 -10.70 -20.16 17.59
C GLY A 186 -11.89 -20.58 18.45
N ARG A 187 -12.50 -21.70 18.08
CA ARG A 187 -13.43 -22.48 18.91
C ARG A 187 -12.83 -22.78 20.27
#